data_AF-A0A1Q3Y7N9-F1
#
_entry.id   AF-A0A1Q3Y7N9-F1
#
_cell.length_a   1.000
_cell.length_b   1.000
_cell.length_c   1.000
_cell.angle_alpha   90.00
_cell.angle_beta   90.00
_cell.angle_gamma   90.00
#
_symmetry.space_group_name_H-M   'P 1'
#
loop_
_entity.id
_entity.type
_entity.pdbx_description
1 polymer ?
#
loop_
_entity_poly.entity_id
_entity_poly.type
_entity_poly.pdbx_seq_one_letter_code
_entity_poly.pdbx_strand_id
1 'polypeptide(L)'
;MPIITAIQFTQDQMRTLTGVSAETVRHWRKTVPYLASKQGKAARFSFADLLGLAITNELVSSLGVHIGSVSAGVDRLFKLLTEANALTLDGAIVCVTSTTASLHESGSWLGSSAPMQPTLAIPLDPLVARLQQHMLPVMPAPTQAALPFPPEAVRSRA
;
A
#
# COMPACT_ATOMS: atom_id res chain seq x y z
N MET A 1 -28.52 -0.14 -2.39
CA MET A 1 -27.19 0.53 -2.36
C MET A 1 -26.23 -0.38 -3.11
N PRO A 2 -25.75 -0.01 -4.31
CA PRO A 2 -24.77 -0.84 -5.00
C PRO A 2 -23.48 -0.81 -4.19
N ILE A 3 -23.03 -1.98 -3.75
CA ILE A 3 -21.73 -2.16 -3.10
C ILE A 3 -20.72 -1.94 -4.23
N ILE A 4 -20.03 -0.79 -4.23
CA ILE A 4 -18.92 -0.57 -5.16
C ILE A 4 -17.85 -1.58 -4.78
N THR A 5 -17.73 -2.66 -5.54
CA THR A 5 -16.72 -3.68 -5.32
C THR A 5 -15.36 -3.03 -5.54
N ALA A 6 -14.56 -2.91 -4.48
CA ALA A 6 -13.19 -2.45 -4.58
C ALA A 6 -12.42 -3.29 -5.60
N ILE A 7 -11.52 -2.66 -6.35
CA ILE A 7 -10.70 -3.34 -7.37
C ILE A 7 -9.94 -4.48 -6.71
N GLN A 8 -10.02 -5.66 -7.32
CA GLN A 8 -9.38 -6.87 -6.84
C GLN A 8 -8.35 -7.36 -7.87
N PHE A 9 -7.17 -7.70 -7.36
CA PHE A 9 -6.01 -8.09 -8.15
C PHE A 9 -5.82 -9.61 -8.10
N THR A 10 -5.45 -10.17 -9.25
CA THR A 10 -5.05 -11.58 -9.33
C THR A 10 -3.68 -11.80 -8.69
N GLN A 11 -3.33 -13.05 -8.43
CA GLN A 11 -1.99 -13.38 -7.93
C GLN A 11 -0.88 -12.94 -8.89
N ASP A 12 -1.11 -12.99 -10.20
CA ASP A 12 -0.14 -12.55 -11.19
C ASP A 12 0.05 -11.03 -11.14
N GLN A 13 -1.04 -10.27 -11.11
CA GLN A 13 -0.99 -8.81 -10.94
C GLN A 13 -0.31 -8.42 -9.63
N MET A 14 -0.64 -9.10 -8.52
CA MET A 14 0.02 -8.85 -7.23
C MET A 14 1.54 -9.00 -7.31
N ARG A 15 2.04 -10.04 -7.98
CA ARG A 15 3.49 -10.27 -8.14
C ARG A 15 4.14 -9.15 -8.95
N THR A 16 3.53 -8.77 -10.06
CA THR A 16 4.01 -7.70 -10.92
C THR A 16 4.04 -6.36 -10.19
N LEU A 17 3.02 -6.07 -9.38
CA LEU A 17 2.87 -4.80 -8.68
C LEU A 17 3.76 -4.67 -7.44
N THR A 18 3.95 -5.76 -6.69
CA THR A 18 4.70 -5.74 -5.43
C THR A 18 6.16 -6.17 -5.57
N GLY A 19 6.51 -6.82 -6.68
CA GLY A 19 7.82 -7.44 -6.89
C GLY A 19 8.03 -8.72 -6.06
N VAL A 20 7.03 -9.17 -5.30
CA VAL A 20 7.15 -10.33 -4.41
C VAL A 20 6.95 -11.61 -5.20
N SER A 21 7.89 -12.56 -5.08
CA SER A 21 7.79 -13.85 -5.76
C SER A 21 6.69 -14.74 -5.18
N ALA A 22 6.16 -15.67 -6.00
CA ALA A 22 5.15 -16.62 -5.53
C ALA A 22 5.68 -17.54 -4.41
N GLU A 23 6.97 -17.89 -4.45
CA GLU A 23 7.60 -18.71 -3.41
C GLU A 23 7.76 -17.92 -2.10
N THR A 24 8.09 -16.63 -2.18
CA THR A 24 8.15 -15.73 -1.02
C THR A 24 6.78 -15.65 -0.33
N VAL A 25 5.70 -15.43 -1.10
CA VAL A 25 4.34 -15.41 -0.55
C VAL A 25 3.96 -16.77 0.05
N ARG A 26 4.34 -17.88 -0.59
CA ARG A 26 4.10 -19.23 -0.06
C ARG A 26 4.83 -19.46 1.25
N HIS A 27 6.06 -18.97 1.38
CA HIS A 27 6.81 -19.02 2.62
C HIS A 27 6.14 -18.18 3.71
N TRP A 28 5.76 -16.93 3.42
CA TRP A 28 5.09 -16.06 4.39
C TRP A 28 3.72 -16.59 4.84
N ARG A 29 2.99 -17.30 3.98
CA ARG A 29 1.73 -17.97 4.37
C ARG A 29 1.90 -19.01 5.47
N LYS A 30 3.10 -19.56 5.67
CA LYS A 30 3.35 -20.51 6.77
C LYS A 30 3.49 -19.81 8.12
N THR A 31 3.84 -18.53 8.13
CA THR A 31 4.17 -17.78 9.34
C THR A 31 3.16 -16.68 9.66
N VAL A 32 2.47 -16.13 8.66
CA VAL A 32 1.52 -15.02 8.80
C VAL A 32 0.08 -15.53 8.61
N PRO A 33 -0.73 -15.64 9.68
CA PRO A 33 -2.09 -16.19 9.62
C PRO A 33 -3.01 -15.47 8.63
N TYR A 34 -2.93 -14.14 8.53
CA TYR A 34 -3.72 -13.35 7.57
C TYR A 34 -3.51 -13.84 6.13
N LEU A 35 -2.24 -14.02 5.72
CA LEU A 35 -1.92 -14.52 4.38
C LEU A 35 -2.36 -15.96 4.18
N ALA A 36 -2.29 -16.79 5.23
CA ALA A 36 -2.80 -18.16 5.21
C ALA A 36 -4.31 -18.22 4.99
N SER A 37 -5.07 -17.22 5.46
CA SER A 37 -6.53 -17.17 5.23
C SER A 37 -6.89 -16.88 3.76
N LYS A 38 -6.00 -16.22 3.01
CA LYS A 38 -6.20 -15.87 1.58
C LYS A 38 -5.58 -16.93 0.65
N GLN A 39 -6.14 -18.13 0.68
CA GLN A 39 -5.74 -19.25 -0.18
C GLN A 39 -6.81 -19.61 -1.23
N GLY A 40 -6.36 -20.21 -2.34
CA GLY A 40 -7.24 -20.74 -3.40
C GLY A 40 -7.09 -20.05 -4.75
N LYS A 41 -7.69 -20.66 -5.79
CA LYS A 41 -7.63 -20.25 -7.20
C LYS A 41 -8.32 -18.90 -7.47
N ALA A 42 -9.11 -18.42 -6.52
CA ALA A 42 -9.82 -17.13 -6.54
C ALA A 42 -9.30 -16.14 -5.50
N ALA A 43 -8.12 -16.37 -4.91
CA ALA A 43 -7.52 -15.44 -3.95
C ALA A 43 -7.31 -14.09 -4.65
N ARG A 44 -8.20 -13.16 -4.32
CA ARG A 44 -8.24 -11.82 -4.86
C ARG A 44 -7.66 -10.88 -3.82
N PHE A 45 -6.63 -10.14 -4.24
CA PHE A 45 -5.91 -9.20 -3.40
C PHE A 45 -6.56 -7.83 -3.55
N SER A 46 -6.83 -7.15 -2.45
CA SER A 46 -7.21 -5.74 -2.45
C SER A 46 -5.97 -4.85 -2.56
N PHE A 47 -6.17 -3.55 -2.76
CA PHE A 47 -5.07 -2.57 -2.67
C PHE A 47 -4.36 -2.63 -1.32
N ALA A 48 -5.11 -2.78 -0.22
CA ALA A 48 -4.55 -2.94 1.12
C ALA A 48 -3.65 -4.18 1.25
N ASP A 49 -4.01 -5.28 0.59
CA ASP A 49 -3.15 -6.47 0.56
C ASP A 49 -1.86 -6.23 -0.21
N LEU A 50 -1.93 -5.54 -1.35
CA LEU A 50 -0.75 -5.21 -2.13
C LEU A 50 0.19 -4.31 -1.34
N LEU A 51 -0.36 -3.32 -0.63
CA LEU A 51 0.40 -2.44 0.24
C LEU A 51 1.03 -3.21 1.39
N GLY A 52 0.28 -4.09 2.06
CA GLY A 52 0.80 -4.95 3.12
C GLY A 52 1.93 -5.87 2.65
N LEU A 53 1.80 -6.44 1.45
CA LEU A 53 2.86 -7.25 0.83
C LEU A 53 4.09 -6.42 0.48
N ALA A 54 3.90 -5.21 -0.06
CA ALA A 54 5.00 -4.30 -0.38
C ALA A 54 5.76 -3.87 0.88
N ILE A 55 5.06 -3.52 1.96
CA ILE A 55 5.67 -3.18 3.26
C ILE A 55 6.42 -4.39 3.84
N THR A 56 5.80 -5.57 3.80
CA THR A 56 6.45 -6.82 4.25
C THR A 56 7.70 -7.12 3.44
N ASN A 57 7.69 -6.83 2.13
CA ASN A 57 8.84 -6.99 1.28
C ASN A 57 9.97 -6.00 1.63
N GLU A 58 9.66 -4.74 1.94
CA GLU A 58 10.67 -3.79 2.43
C GLU A 58 11.27 -4.27 3.75
N LEU A 59 10.44 -4.77 4.69
CA LEU A 59 10.92 -5.32 5.95
C LEU A 59 11.91 -6.48 5.76
N VAL A 60 11.56 -7.45 4.91
CA VAL A 60 12.35 -8.68 4.76
C VAL A 60 13.53 -8.48 3.82
N SER A 61 13.32 -7.83 2.68
CA SER A 61 14.29 -7.75 1.59
C SER A 61 15.20 -6.52 1.69
N SER A 62 14.67 -5.37 2.12
CA SER A 62 15.44 -4.13 2.23
C SER A 62 16.12 -3.99 3.59
N LEU A 63 15.38 -4.31 4.67
CA LEU A 63 15.87 -4.19 6.05
C LEU A 63 16.44 -5.49 6.63
N GLY A 64 16.33 -6.62 5.91
CA GLY A 64 16.90 -7.91 6.32
C GLY A 64 16.19 -8.55 7.52
N VAL A 65 14.97 -8.15 7.84
CA VAL A 65 14.23 -8.65 9.00
C VAL A 65 13.69 -10.05 8.70
N HIS A 66 13.96 -11.00 9.58
CA HIS A 66 13.42 -12.34 9.44
C HIS A 66 11.90 -12.33 9.65
N ILE A 67 11.12 -12.78 8.66
CA ILE A 67 9.64 -12.75 8.74
C ILE A 67 9.09 -13.46 9.99
N GLY A 68 9.79 -14.48 10.49
CA GLY A 68 9.40 -15.20 11.70
C GLY A 68 9.49 -14.37 12.99
N SER A 69 10.35 -13.34 13.05
CA SER A 69 10.48 -12.49 14.26
C SER A 69 9.44 -11.37 14.31
N VAL A 70 8.82 -11.04 13.18
CA VAL A 70 7.81 -9.97 13.05
C VAL A 70 6.46 -10.49 12.56
N SER A 71 6.25 -11.80 12.55
CA SER A 71 5.05 -12.42 11.96
C SER A 71 3.75 -11.92 12.59
N ALA A 72 3.72 -11.72 13.90
CA ALA A 72 2.56 -11.18 14.63
C ALA A 72 2.33 -9.69 14.30
N GLY A 73 3.39 -8.88 14.24
CA GLY A 73 3.31 -7.49 13.79
C GLY A 73 2.81 -7.37 12.35
N VAL A 74 3.32 -8.20 11.44
CA VAL A 74 2.90 -8.26 10.04
C VAL A 74 1.44 -8.72 9.91
N ASP A 75 1.00 -9.71 10.69
CA ASP A 75 -0.42 -10.11 10.72
C ASP A 75 -1.34 -8.95 11.13
N ARG A 76 -0.94 -8.18 12.14
CA ARG A 76 -1.65 -6.98 12.59
C ARG A 76 -1.62 -5.87 11.54
N LEU A 77 -0.51 -5.71 10.84
CA LEU A 77 -0.38 -4.76 9.74
C LEU A 77 -1.44 -5.02 8.66
N PHE A 78 -1.57 -6.26 8.18
CA PHE A 78 -2.55 -6.58 7.15
C PHE A 78 -3.98 -6.29 7.58
N LYS A 79 -4.33 -6.61 8.83
CA LYS A 79 -5.64 -6.28 9.41
C LYS A 79 -5.86 -4.77 9.46
N LEU A 80 -4.88 -4.03 9.98
CA LEU A 80 -4.91 -2.59 10.06
C LEU A 80 -5.14 -1.95 8.68
N LEU A 81 -4.39 -2.38 7.66
CA LEU A 81 -4.53 -1.83 6.31
C LEU A 81 -5.88 -2.17 5.67
N THR A 82 -6.47 -3.32 6.01
CA THR A 82 -7.79 -3.72 5.51
C THR A 82 -8.91 -2.87 6.10
N GLU A 83 -8.74 -2.43 7.36
CA GLU A 83 -9.70 -1.57 8.07
C GLU A 83 -9.47 -0.07 7.79
N ALA A 84 -8.25 0.30 7.39
CA ALA A 84 -7.88 1.67 7.05
C ALA A 84 -8.59 2.16 5.78
N ASN A 85 -8.94 3.44 5.76
CA ASN A 85 -9.52 4.09 4.59
C ASN A 85 -8.42 4.71 3.72
N ALA A 86 -8.72 4.99 2.44
CA ALA A 86 -7.73 5.53 1.50
C ALA A 86 -7.15 6.88 1.96
N LEU A 87 -7.95 7.74 2.61
CA LEU A 87 -7.49 9.04 3.12
C LEU A 87 -6.46 8.89 4.25
N THR A 88 -6.61 7.87 5.09
CA THR A 88 -5.67 7.59 6.19
C THR A 88 -4.36 6.97 5.74
N LEU A 89 -4.27 6.49 4.49
CA LEU A 89 -3.05 5.90 3.93
C LEU A 89 -2.18 6.91 3.18
N ASP A 90 -2.76 8.04 2.75
CA ASP A 90 -2.06 9.12 2.08
C ASP A 90 -1.17 9.86 3.09
N GLY A 91 0.13 10.00 2.79
CA GLY A 91 1.06 10.66 3.71
C GLY A 91 1.33 9.90 5.02
N ALA A 92 0.92 8.64 5.12
CA ALA A 92 1.00 7.89 6.36
C ALA A 92 2.32 7.12 6.53
N ILE A 93 2.69 6.88 7.78
CA ILE A 93 3.84 6.09 8.20
C ILE A 93 3.30 4.89 8.97
N VAL A 94 3.62 3.69 8.46
CA VAL A 94 3.32 2.44 9.14
C VAL A 94 4.47 2.10 10.07
N CYS A 95 4.13 1.69 11.28
CA CYS A 95 5.08 1.35 12.31
C CYS A 95 4.84 -0.09 12.74
N VAL A 96 5.85 -0.94 12.57
CA VAL A 96 5.77 -2.37 12.83
C VAL A 96 6.74 -2.75 13.93
N THR A 97 6.23 -3.42 14.96
CA THR A 97 7.02 -4.07 15.99
C THR A 97 7.00 -5.58 15.77
N SER A 98 7.63 -6.35 16.65
CA SER A 98 7.53 -7.82 16.60
C SER A 98 6.09 -8.34 16.79
N THR A 99 5.24 -7.59 17.49
CA THR A 99 3.91 -8.06 17.93
C THR A 99 2.74 -7.18 17.49
N THR A 100 2.99 -5.92 17.14
CA THR A 100 1.96 -4.92 16.82
C THR A 100 2.30 -4.16 15.55
N ALA A 101 1.28 -3.52 14.98
CA ALA A 101 1.43 -2.53 13.92
C ALA A 101 0.51 -1.35 14.20
N SER A 102 0.98 -0.15 13.90
CA SER A 102 0.21 1.10 14.01
C SER A 102 0.41 1.97 12.78
N LEU A 103 -0.53 2.88 12.55
CA LEU A 103 -0.52 3.83 11.44
C LEU A 103 -0.51 5.24 12.01
N HIS A 104 0.42 6.05 11.55
CA HIS A 104 0.61 7.42 12.00
C HIS A 104 0.62 8.35 10.79
N GLU A 105 -0.04 9.50 10.91
CA GLU A 105 0.09 10.55 9.90
C GLU A 105 1.50 11.17 9.97
N SER A 106 2.11 11.47 8.82
CA SER A 106 3.49 12.01 8.74
C SER A 106 3.70 13.23 9.65
N GLY A 107 2.71 14.13 9.77
CA GLY A 107 2.78 15.31 10.63
C GLY A 107 2.72 15.01 12.15
N SER A 108 2.16 13.87 12.55
CA SER A 108 1.97 13.49 13.96
C SER A 108 3.09 12.59 14.51
N TRP A 109 3.87 11.96 13.62
CA TRP A 109 4.95 11.05 14.01
C TRP A 109 6.04 11.72 14.85
N LEU A 110 6.46 12.92 14.48
CA LEU A 110 7.49 13.70 15.20
C LEU A 110 7.06 14.17 16.59
N GLY A 111 5.75 14.27 16.86
CA GLY A 111 5.19 14.66 18.15
C GLY A 111 4.78 13.48 19.03
N SER A 112 4.85 12.25 18.52
CA SER A 112 4.45 11.05 19.25
C SER A 112 5.54 10.65 20.25
N SER A 113 5.14 10.25 21.46
CA SER A 113 6.08 9.74 22.47
C SER A 113 6.98 8.67 21.89
N ALA A 114 8.28 8.75 22.22
CA ALA A 114 9.28 7.81 21.72
C ALA A 114 8.81 6.36 21.91
N PRO A 115 8.96 5.50 20.88
CA PRO A 115 8.48 4.14 20.96
C PRO A 115 9.17 3.40 22.10
N MET A 116 8.38 2.81 22.99
CA MET A 116 8.90 2.05 24.16
C MET A 116 9.56 0.72 23.75
N GLN A 117 9.46 0.34 22.48
CA GLN A 117 10.00 -0.89 21.92
C GLN A 117 10.64 -0.64 20.54
N PRO A 118 11.61 -1.47 20.12
CA PRO A 118 12.17 -1.38 18.77
C PRO A 118 11.06 -1.45 17.72
N THR A 119 10.97 -0.39 16.92
CA THR A 119 9.89 -0.19 15.95
C THR A 119 10.47 0.19 14.60
N LEU A 120 9.97 -0.45 13.54
CA LEU A 120 10.36 -0.19 12.16
C LEU A 120 9.30 0.73 11.54
N ALA A 121 9.70 1.96 11.19
CA ALA A 121 8.83 2.95 10.58
C ALA A 121 9.04 2.97 9.06
N ILE A 122 7.95 2.85 8.30
CA ILE A 122 7.96 2.72 6.84
C ILE A 122 7.00 3.76 6.26
N PRO A 123 7.48 4.73 5.47
CA PRO A 123 6.62 5.69 4.80
C PRO A 123 5.82 4.99 3.69
N LEU A 124 4.52 5.26 3.61
CA LEU A 124 3.64 4.62 2.63
C LEU A 124 3.64 5.29 1.28
N ASP A 125 3.85 6.61 1.20
CA ASP A 125 3.86 7.36 -0.05
C ASP A 125 4.68 6.73 -1.18
N PRO A 126 5.97 6.35 -1.00
CA PRO A 126 6.73 5.76 -2.09
C PRO A 126 6.16 4.41 -2.54
N LEU A 127 5.57 3.63 -1.62
CA LEU A 127 4.97 2.34 -1.93
C LEU A 127 3.63 2.51 -2.66
N VAL A 128 2.80 3.44 -2.20
CA VAL A 128 1.51 3.80 -2.81
C VAL A 128 1.74 4.36 -4.21
N ALA A 129 2.67 5.31 -4.36
CA ALA A 129 3.03 5.88 -5.65
C ALA A 129 3.52 4.81 -6.63
N ARG A 130 4.39 3.90 -6.18
CA ARG A 130 4.88 2.77 -7.00
C ARG A 130 3.72 1.86 -7.44
N LEU A 131 2.82 1.51 -6.53
CA LEU A 131 1.66 0.67 -6.86
C LEU A 131 0.71 1.37 -7.83
N GLN A 132 0.44 2.66 -7.63
CA GLN A 132 -0.44 3.46 -8.48
C GLN A 132 0.14 3.64 -9.90
N GLN A 133 1.44 3.87 -10.03
CA GLN A 133 2.13 4.01 -11.32
C GLN A 133 1.98 2.78 -12.23
N HIS A 134 1.85 1.59 -11.64
CA HIS A 134 1.64 0.36 -12.40
C HIS A 134 0.16 0.08 -12.70
N MET A 135 -0.77 0.72 -11.97
CA MET A 135 -2.22 0.55 -12.16
C MET A 135 -2.81 1.58 -13.12
N LEU A 136 -2.30 2.80 -13.09
CA LEU A 136 -2.67 3.85 -14.03
C LEU A 136 -1.75 3.70 -15.24
N PRO A 137 -2.28 3.55 -16.47
CA PRO A 137 -1.44 3.77 -17.64
C PRO A 137 -0.78 5.14 -17.46
N VAL A 138 0.53 5.21 -17.63
CA VAL A 138 1.24 6.49 -17.72
C VAL A 138 0.55 7.25 -18.85
N MET A 139 -0.40 8.12 -18.49
CA MET A 139 -0.92 9.08 -19.45
C MET A 139 0.29 9.95 -19.74
N PRO A 140 0.83 9.95 -20.97
CA PRO A 140 1.75 11.02 -21.34
C PRO A 140 1.03 12.30 -20.95
N ALA A 141 1.73 13.18 -20.21
CA ALA A 141 1.19 14.49 -19.87
C ALA A 141 0.53 15.04 -21.13
N PRO A 142 -0.74 15.48 -21.09
CA PRO A 142 -1.37 15.99 -22.29
C PRO A 142 -0.46 17.09 -22.79
N THR A 143 0.19 16.86 -23.94
CA THR A 143 0.83 17.90 -24.72
C THR A 143 -0.33 18.73 -25.24
N GLN A 144 -0.95 19.51 -24.36
CA GLN A 144 -1.91 20.50 -24.78
C GLN A 144 -1.09 21.48 -25.60
N ALA A 145 -1.20 21.34 -26.92
CA ALA A 145 -0.63 22.31 -27.83
C ALA A 145 -1.09 23.68 -27.34
N ALA A 146 -0.12 24.57 -27.05
CA ALA A 146 -0.44 25.94 -26.71
C ALA A 146 -1.39 26.45 -27.79
N LEU A 147 -2.60 26.86 -27.39
CA LEU A 147 -3.54 27.45 -28.32
C LEU A 147 -2.81 28.64 -28.96
N PRO A 148 -2.76 28.75 -30.30
CA PRO A 148 -2.03 29.82 -30.97
C PRO A 148 -2.64 31.21 -30.73
N PHE A 149 -3.72 31.28 -29.94
CA PHE A 149 -4.44 32.48 -29.61
C PHE A 149 -4.63 32.56 -28.09
N PRO A 150 -4.42 33.74 -27.48
CA PRO A 150 -4.74 33.94 -26.09
C PRO A 150 -6.26 33.75 -25.87
N PRO A 151 -6.69 33.24 -24.72
CA PRO A 151 -8.12 33.13 -24.41
C PRO A 151 -8.75 34.52 -24.33
N GLU A 152 -9.77 34.76 -25.16
CA GLU A 152 -10.54 36.01 -25.17
C GLU A 152 -11.90 35.77 -24.48
N ALA A 153 -12.20 36.58 -23.48
CA ALA A 153 -13.43 36.44 -22.70
C ALA A 153 -14.65 36.90 -23.52
N VAL A 154 -15.49 35.96 -23.95
CA VAL A 154 -16.77 36.27 -24.59
C VAL A 154 -17.78 36.66 -23.51
N ARG A 155 -18.24 37.92 -23.54
CA ARG A 155 -19.36 38.36 -22.71
C ARG A 155 -20.66 37.80 -23.30
N SER A 156 -21.35 36.94 -22.57
CA SER A 156 -22.71 36.54 -22.91
C SER A 156 -23.62 37.76 -22.82
N ARG A 157 -24.42 37.99 -23.87
CA ARG A 157 -25.40 39.08 -23.91
C ARG A 157 -26.69 38.54 -23.28
N ALA A 158 -27.07 39.10 -22.12
CA ALA A 158 -28.41 39.01 -21.57
C ALA A 158 -29.34 40.00 -22.30
#